data_AF-A0A2A3Y1G9-F1
#
_entry.id   AF-A0A2A3Y1G9-F1
#
_cell.length_a   1.000
_cell.length_b   1.000
_cell.length_c   1.000
_cell.angle_alpha   90.00
_cell.angle_beta   90.00
_cell.angle_gamma   90.00
#
_symmetry.space_group_name_H-M   'P 1'
#
loop_
_entity.id
_entity.type
_entity.pdbx_description
1 polymer ?
#
loop_
_entity_poly.entity_id
_entity_poly.type
_entity_poly.pdbx_seq_one_letter_code
_entity_poly.pdbx_strand_id
1 'polypeptide(L)'
;MTTAAEVWRRLIQERVLRPKSYDKDIVTLLESQLPGSKPLAVRMEAAGWTARDLLRAMSPVVDSFAGLMRDLLSLYNDIDATRATTENLILSYEFDEGEVFDQSLMQFRSAVATLDRVQAARGAFVLSTQRWEYPSAKLWSPCNANFRALRGEDEDEWRFTLPVPPEVDDPEVARGVSLVYAVLTASCDTLRNYGATMHAVSNNPALQDRKQNELAEHRKLFFDFTDFFPEVVILRLRADVEHLASRPSNDVNKWLREIEIWCSSFWGTEVSDAASALDSVLSLPMWGKRHELYSTWVVCIIAKAFKGQKLQFEVVNGRLSFPFKATKIASFEDPAGQVELWSEVRSAASGVLAHGRKQGVQPDYRFQRPGQAPHETDMAIEVKQYRSAAASRHGDTARDYARALPLARVAIVAHGPIGNTAMNRVDVSDRDRVSFRENVRSLVSAESKALIEELAGVFPPLAPHVLAIKAGQSRVHEVEVLLITLQQESVPDTILHRGIHIQALDPSTEAEIVLEIVCHPERGHTIDGARPFVTITFSYGDERRFEAVQPNLSTSWHVGTLSKGSFIISGKSVESVG
;
A
#
# COMPACT_ATOMS: atom_id res chain seq x y z
N MET A 1 -12.10 18.13 30.60
CA MET A 1 -11.49 17.32 29.52
C MET A 1 -12.16 15.96 29.55
N THR A 2 -12.62 15.46 28.42
CA THR A 2 -13.23 14.13 28.34
C THR A 2 -12.13 13.06 28.51
N THR A 3 -12.34 12.11 29.41
CA THR A 3 -11.41 11.00 29.64
C THR A 3 -11.53 9.95 28.54
N ALA A 4 -10.50 9.12 28.33
CA ALA A 4 -10.57 7.99 27.39
C ALA A 4 -11.68 7.01 27.77
N ALA A 5 -11.85 6.75 29.07
CA ALA A 5 -12.84 5.81 29.59
C ALA A 5 -14.28 6.27 29.28
N GLU A 6 -14.57 7.56 29.41
CA GLU A 6 -15.86 8.15 29.04
C GLU A 6 -16.13 8.03 27.54
N VAL A 7 -15.15 8.41 26.69
CA VAL A 7 -15.26 8.26 25.22
C VAL A 7 -15.50 6.80 24.85
N TRP A 8 -14.72 5.88 25.39
CA TRP A 8 -14.84 4.44 25.12
C TRP A 8 -16.21 3.88 25.51
N ARG A 9 -16.71 4.21 26.72
CA ARG A 9 -18.05 3.77 27.18
C ARG A 9 -19.14 4.33 26.28
N ARG A 10 -19.06 5.61 25.90
CA ARG A 10 -20.02 6.27 25.01
C ARG A 10 -20.08 5.57 23.65
N LEU A 11 -18.93 5.34 23.01
CA LEU A 11 -18.84 4.67 21.70
C LEU A 11 -19.43 3.25 21.72
N ILE A 12 -19.28 2.52 22.82
CA ILE A 12 -19.92 1.20 22.98
C ILE A 12 -21.43 1.34 23.17
N GLN A 13 -21.87 2.28 24.01
CA GLN A 13 -23.29 2.50 24.30
C GLN A 13 -24.07 2.91 23.04
N GLU A 14 -23.47 3.76 22.20
CA GLU A 14 -24.00 4.21 20.91
C GLU A 14 -23.85 3.14 19.81
N ARG A 15 -23.26 1.98 20.12
CA ARG A 15 -22.97 0.87 19.19
C ARG A 15 -22.05 1.24 18.04
N VAL A 16 -21.34 2.36 18.15
CA VAL A 16 -20.26 2.75 17.22
C VAL A 16 -19.12 1.73 17.28
N LEU A 17 -18.80 1.24 18.49
CA LEU A 17 -17.87 0.14 18.70
C LEU A 17 -18.62 -1.12 19.18
N ARG A 18 -18.20 -2.28 18.66
CA ARG A 18 -18.66 -3.63 18.98
C ARG A 18 -17.48 -4.50 19.46
N PRO A 19 -16.93 -4.25 20.67
CA PRO A 19 -15.72 -4.89 21.20
C PRO A 19 -15.75 -6.42 21.26
N LYS A 20 -16.95 -7.00 21.39
CA LYS A 20 -17.14 -8.45 21.54
C LYS A 20 -17.12 -9.20 20.20
N SER A 21 -17.26 -8.49 19.08
CA SER A 21 -17.33 -9.08 17.74
C SER A 21 -16.43 -8.32 16.77
N TYR A 22 -17.00 -7.33 16.08
CA TYR A 22 -16.38 -6.65 14.94
C TYR A 22 -15.10 -5.89 15.29
N ASP A 23 -15.04 -5.30 16.50
CA ASP A 23 -13.95 -4.44 16.96
C ASP A 23 -13.00 -5.14 17.94
N LYS A 24 -12.97 -6.47 17.93
CA LYS A 24 -12.07 -7.27 18.77
C LYS A 24 -10.59 -6.95 18.50
N ASP A 25 -10.26 -6.60 17.26
CA ASP A 25 -8.94 -6.15 16.86
C ASP A 25 -8.53 -4.87 17.61
N ILE A 26 -9.41 -3.88 17.70
CA ILE A 26 -9.18 -2.63 18.44
C ILE A 26 -8.98 -2.95 19.93
N VAL A 27 -9.82 -3.81 20.52
CA VAL A 27 -9.65 -4.22 21.92
C VAL A 27 -8.28 -4.84 22.12
N THR A 28 -7.88 -5.79 21.26
CA THR A 28 -6.58 -6.46 21.34
C THR A 28 -5.42 -5.45 21.28
N LEU A 29 -5.52 -4.40 20.45
CA LEU A 29 -4.53 -3.32 20.37
C LEU A 29 -4.39 -2.54 21.67
N LEU A 30 -5.53 -2.20 22.27
CA LEU A 30 -5.56 -1.37 23.47
C LEU A 30 -5.12 -2.20 24.69
N GLU A 31 -5.50 -3.46 24.75
CA GLU A 31 -5.06 -4.40 25.79
C GLU A 31 -3.56 -4.68 25.74
N SER A 32 -2.92 -4.66 24.55
CA SER A 32 -1.47 -4.78 24.47
C SER A 32 -0.71 -3.55 24.98
N GLN A 33 -1.39 -2.40 25.10
CA GLN A 33 -0.80 -1.14 25.62
C GLN A 33 -1.18 -0.88 27.09
N LEU A 34 -2.29 -1.44 27.54
CA LEU A 34 -2.77 -1.41 28.91
C LEU A 34 -3.10 -2.84 29.37
N PRO A 35 -2.12 -3.66 29.76
CA PRO A 35 -2.38 -5.03 30.21
C PRO A 35 -3.16 -5.05 31.52
N GLY A 36 -3.70 -6.22 31.84
CA GLY A 36 -4.41 -6.47 33.09
C GLY A 36 -5.80 -7.09 32.88
N SER A 37 -6.33 -7.69 33.96
CA SER A 37 -7.57 -8.47 33.94
C SER A 37 -8.85 -7.64 34.08
N LYS A 38 -8.74 -6.36 34.51
CA LYS A 38 -9.89 -5.46 34.69
C LYS A 38 -10.48 -5.05 33.33
N PRO A 39 -11.77 -4.63 33.27
CA PRO A 39 -12.35 -4.06 32.06
C PRO A 39 -11.51 -2.89 31.52
N LEU A 40 -11.37 -2.81 30.19
CA LEU A 40 -10.47 -1.85 29.54
C LEU A 40 -10.72 -0.39 29.96
N ALA A 41 -11.98 0.03 30.07
CA ALA A 41 -12.33 1.39 30.54
C ALA A 41 -11.81 1.70 31.96
N VAL A 42 -11.81 0.70 32.85
CA VAL A 42 -11.28 0.87 34.22
C VAL A 42 -9.76 1.00 34.21
N ARG A 43 -9.09 0.23 33.34
CA ARG A 43 -7.64 0.35 33.12
C ARG A 43 -7.26 1.72 32.56
N MET A 44 -8.02 2.23 31.59
CA MET A 44 -7.81 3.58 31.03
C MET A 44 -7.97 4.67 32.10
N GLU A 45 -8.99 4.56 32.95
CA GLU A 45 -9.24 5.49 34.04
C GLU A 45 -8.11 5.45 35.08
N ALA A 46 -7.65 4.25 35.46
CA ALA A 46 -6.51 4.07 36.36
C ALA A 46 -5.21 4.65 35.76
N ALA A 47 -4.95 4.44 34.47
CA ALA A 47 -3.79 5.01 33.79
C ALA A 47 -3.93 6.51 33.47
N GLY A 48 -5.05 7.16 33.85
CA GLY A 48 -5.30 8.56 33.56
C GLY A 48 -5.35 8.89 32.07
N TRP A 49 -5.74 7.94 31.21
CA TRP A 49 -5.80 8.16 29.77
C TRP A 49 -6.80 9.26 29.41
N THR A 50 -6.33 10.21 28.60
CA THR A 50 -7.15 11.22 27.96
C THR A 50 -7.72 10.71 26.64
N ALA A 51 -8.73 11.38 26.08
CA ALA A 51 -9.22 11.05 24.73
C ALA A 51 -8.10 11.05 23.66
N ARG A 52 -7.05 11.85 23.87
CA ARG A 52 -5.86 11.89 23.02
C ARG A 52 -5.02 10.62 23.12
N ASP A 53 -4.81 10.12 24.33
CA ASP A 53 -4.06 8.88 24.54
C ASP A 53 -4.79 7.72 23.88
N LEU A 54 -6.12 7.69 23.96
CA LEU A 54 -6.94 6.73 23.20
C LEU A 54 -6.74 6.87 21.69
N LEU A 55 -6.78 8.09 21.14
CA LEU A 55 -6.56 8.34 19.71
C LEU A 55 -5.16 7.89 19.25
N ARG A 56 -4.12 8.17 20.05
CA ARG A 56 -2.74 7.70 19.79
C ARG A 56 -2.63 6.18 19.90
N ALA A 57 -3.29 5.57 20.88
CA ALA A 57 -3.28 4.12 21.04
C ALA A 57 -4.03 3.40 19.91
N MET A 58 -5.07 4.00 19.33
CA MET A 58 -5.84 3.48 18.18
C MET A 58 -5.20 3.80 16.82
N SER A 59 -4.15 4.60 16.82
CA SER A 59 -3.59 5.20 15.61
C SER A 59 -3.16 4.19 14.54
N PRO A 60 -2.63 3.00 14.86
CA PRO A 60 -2.32 2.00 13.85
C PRO A 60 -3.54 1.57 13.00
N VAL A 61 -4.71 1.46 13.63
CA VAL A 61 -5.95 1.07 12.93
C VAL A 61 -6.48 2.24 12.13
N VAL A 62 -6.48 3.44 12.71
CA VAL A 62 -6.93 4.67 12.02
C VAL A 62 -6.05 4.97 10.81
N ASP A 63 -4.74 4.82 10.92
CA ASP A 63 -3.80 5.09 9.84
C ASP A 63 -3.93 4.09 8.69
N SER A 64 -4.04 2.80 9.02
CA SER A 64 -4.26 1.78 8.01
C SER A 64 -5.58 2.02 7.26
N PHE A 65 -6.65 2.37 7.98
CA PHE A 65 -7.94 2.68 7.36
C PHE A 65 -7.89 3.96 6.51
N ALA A 66 -7.22 5.02 6.99
CA ALA A 66 -7.05 6.25 6.23
C ALA A 66 -6.25 6.04 4.94
N GLY A 67 -5.17 5.25 4.99
CA GLY A 67 -4.41 4.85 3.80
C GLY A 67 -5.28 4.15 2.77
N LEU A 68 -6.04 3.14 3.22
CA LEU A 68 -7.00 2.43 2.38
C LEU A 68 -8.02 3.37 1.72
N MET A 69 -8.60 4.28 2.49
CA MET A 69 -9.62 5.21 2.00
C MET A 69 -9.07 6.20 0.97
N ARG A 70 -7.81 6.65 1.12
CA ARG A 70 -7.14 7.49 0.12
C ARG A 70 -6.86 6.74 -1.17
N ASP A 71 -6.40 5.50 -1.07
CA ASP A 71 -6.13 4.66 -2.24
C ASP A 71 -7.42 4.38 -3.03
N LEU A 72 -8.52 4.09 -2.33
CA LEU A 72 -9.85 3.95 -2.94
C LEU A 72 -10.31 5.27 -3.59
N LEU A 73 -10.13 6.41 -2.91
CA LEU A 73 -10.50 7.70 -3.49
C LEU A 73 -9.70 8.00 -4.77
N SER A 74 -8.41 7.68 -4.79
CA SER A 74 -7.59 7.82 -5.99
C SER A 74 -8.16 6.98 -7.14
N LEU A 75 -8.44 5.70 -6.87
CA LEU A 75 -9.05 4.80 -7.86
C LEU A 75 -10.39 5.34 -8.38
N TYR A 76 -11.27 5.80 -7.49
CA TYR A 76 -12.58 6.30 -7.88
C TYR A 76 -12.52 7.60 -8.67
N ASN A 77 -11.56 8.48 -8.38
CA ASN A 77 -11.33 9.67 -9.20
C ASN A 77 -10.85 9.30 -10.61
N ASP A 78 -10.01 8.27 -10.74
CA ASP A 78 -9.54 7.80 -12.05
C ASP A 78 -10.69 7.18 -12.87
N ILE A 79 -11.58 6.43 -12.20
CA ILE A 79 -12.78 5.86 -12.83
C ILE A 79 -13.76 6.97 -13.25
N ASP A 80 -14.03 7.93 -12.37
CA ASP A 80 -14.92 9.06 -12.64
C ASP A 80 -14.40 9.88 -13.83
N ALA A 81 -13.09 10.18 -13.87
CA ALA A 81 -12.47 10.90 -14.97
C ALA A 81 -12.59 10.21 -16.34
N THR A 82 -12.73 8.88 -16.36
CA THR A 82 -12.81 8.10 -17.60
C THR A 82 -14.24 7.70 -18.00
N ARG A 83 -15.20 7.76 -17.07
CA ARG A 83 -16.56 7.23 -17.27
C ARG A 83 -17.69 8.20 -16.94
N ALA A 84 -17.43 9.33 -16.29
CA ALA A 84 -18.49 10.24 -15.88
C ALA A 84 -19.12 10.97 -17.09
N THR A 85 -20.32 10.53 -17.45
CA THR A 85 -21.39 11.40 -17.96
C THR A 85 -21.77 12.42 -16.87
N THR A 86 -22.59 13.42 -17.15
CA THR A 86 -22.96 14.56 -16.27
C THR A 86 -23.48 14.25 -14.84
N GLU A 87 -23.47 13.00 -14.38
CA GLU A 87 -23.92 12.53 -13.07
C GLU A 87 -22.72 12.09 -12.20
N ASN A 88 -22.77 12.40 -10.90
CA ASN A 88 -21.72 12.02 -9.93
C ASN A 88 -21.67 10.50 -9.76
N LEU A 89 -20.48 9.89 -9.87
CA LEU A 89 -20.26 8.46 -9.59
C LEU A 89 -20.83 8.04 -8.22
N ILE A 90 -21.64 6.97 -8.22
CA ILE A 90 -22.17 6.32 -7.03
C ILE A 90 -21.37 5.04 -6.75
N LEU A 91 -20.92 4.90 -5.52
CA LEU A 91 -20.22 3.72 -5.00
C LEU A 91 -21.24 2.88 -4.25
N SER A 92 -21.35 1.59 -4.58
CA SER A 92 -22.32 0.68 -3.97
C SER A 92 -21.62 -0.57 -3.46
N TYR A 93 -21.83 -0.87 -2.17
CA TYR A 93 -21.27 -2.04 -1.50
C TYR A 93 -22.42 -2.88 -0.95
N GLU A 94 -22.44 -4.17 -1.21
CA GLU A 94 -23.39 -5.11 -0.58
C GLU A 94 -22.61 -5.98 0.40
N PHE A 95 -22.92 -5.85 1.69
CA PHE A 95 -22.26 -6.64 2.73
C PHE A 95 -23.06 -7.91 3.05
N ASP A 96 -22.43 -8.90 3.70
CA ASP A 96 -22.98 -10.25 3.99
C ASP A 96 -24.41 -10.29 4.59
N GLU A 97 -24.88 -9.21 5.21
CA GLU A 97 -26.23 -9.09 5.77
C GLU A 97 -27.28 -8.56 4.77
N GLY A 98 -26.94 -8.43 3.49
CA GLY A 98 -27.78 -7.83 2.44
C GLY A 98 -27.95 -6.31 2.57
N GLU A 99 -27.20 -5.69 3.49
CA GLU A 99 -27.19 -4.25 3.67
C GLU A 99 -26.41 -3.63 2.52
N VAL A 100 -27.13 -2.88 1.67
CA VAL A 100 -26.54 -2.08 0.60
C VAL A 100 -26.14 -0.73 1.17
N PHE A 101 -24.86 -0.40 1.06
CA PHE A 101 -24.31 0.91 1.41
C PHE A 101 -23.97 1.66 0.13
N ASP A 102 -24.74 2.71 -0.13
CA ASP A 102 -24.56 3.59 -1.26
C ASP A 102 -23.98 4.94 -0.81
N GLN A 103 -22.96 5.41 -1.52
CA GLN A 103 -22.37 6.71 -1.27
C GLN A 103 -21.93 7.36 -2.58
N SER A 104 -22.23 8.65 -2.75
CA SER A 104 -21.67 9.43 -3.86
C SER A 104 -20.16 9.65 -3.68
N LEU A 105 -19.42 9.77 -4.78
CA LEU A 105 -18.00 10.11 -4.73
C LEU A 105 -17.71 11.39 -3.93
N MET A 106 -18.61 12.38 -3.97
CA MET A 106 -18.51 13.60 -3.16
C MET A 106 -18.59 13.33 -1.66
N GLN A 107 -19.53 12.48 -1.22
CA GLN A 107 -19.61 12.07 0.19
C GLN A 107 -18.37 11.25 0.59
N PHE A 108 -17.85 10.40 -0.30
CA PHE A 108 -16.62 9.65 -0.06
C PHE A 108 -15.41 10.59 0.12
N ARG A 109 -15.27 11.63 -0.72
CA ARG A 109 -14.25 12.70 -0.57
C ARG A 109 -14.35 13.38 0.80
N SER A 110 -15.56 13.67 1.26
CA SER A 110 -15.78 14.27 2.59
C SER A 110 -15.36 13.35 3.74
N ALA A 111 -15.60 12.04 3.60
CA ALA A 111 -15.14 11.05 4.58
C ALA A 111 -13.60 10.99 4.64
N VAL A 112 -12.92 10.97 3.49
CA VAL A 112 -11.44 11.02 3.43
C VAL A 112 -10.89 12.31 4.04
N ALA A 113 -11.46 13.46 3.71
CA ALA A 113 -11.05 14.74 4.31
C ALA A 113 -11.25 14.77 5.84
N THR A 114 -12.24 14.04 6.35
CA THR A 114 -12.46 13.88 7.80
C THR A 114 -11.35 13.03 8.43
N LEU A 115 -10.94 11.94 7.78
CA LEU A 115 -9.79 11.12 8.22
C LEU A 115 -8.49 11.94 8.21
N ASP A 116 -8.25 12.74 7.17
CA ASP A 116 -7.08 13.61 7.07
C ASP A 116 -7.02 14.62 8.22
N ARG A 117 -8.15 15.27 8.55
CA ARG A 117 -8.26 16.19 9.68
C ARG A 117 -7.98 15.48 11.02
N VAL A 118 -8.39 14.23 11.16
CA VAL A 118 -8.20 13.47 12.41
C VAL A 118 -6.75 13.01 12.56
N GLN A 119 -6.11 12.60 11.47
CA GLN A 119 -4.68 12.32 11.49
C GLN A 119 -3.86 13.57 11.81
N ALA A 120 -4.26 14.73 11.28
CA ALA A 120 -3.67 16.01 11.66
C ALA A 120 -3.92 16.35 13.15
N ALA A 121 -5.13 16.09 13.66
CA ALA A 121 -5.51 16.32 15.05
C ALA A 121 -4.66 15.52 16.05
N ARG A 122 -4.36 14.26 15.72
CA ARG A 122 -3.50 13.38 16.53
C ARG A 122 -2.07 13.92 16.69
N GLY A 123 -1.61 14.68 15.70
CA GLY A 123 -0.19 14.91 15.45
C GLY A 123 0.42 13.76 14.66
N ALA A 124 1.24 14.08 13.66
CA ALA A 124 2.06 13.07 12.99
C ALA A 124 3.02 12.46 14.01
N PHE A 125 3.24 11.15 13.93
CA PHE A 125 4.36 10.54 14.63
C PHE A 125 5.63 11.03 13.96
N VAL A 126 6.53 11.62 14.74
CA VAL A 126 7.80 12.16 14.27
C VAL A 126 8.91 11.52 15.09
N LEU A 127 10.03 11.22 14.44
CA LEU A 127 11.17 10.66 15.13
C LEU A 127 11.98 11.75 15.80
N SER A 128 11.78 11.85 17.12
CA SER A 128 12.51 12.78 17.95
C SER A 128 14.01 12.52 17.91
N THR A 129 14.81 13.58 17.87
CA THR A 129 16.26 13.49 18.13
C THR A 129 16.55 13.09 19.58
N GLN A 130 15.60 13.30 20.50
CA GLN A 130 15.71 12.99 21.93
C GLN A 130 15.36 11.53 22.25
N ARG A 131 15.09 10.69 21.27
CA ARG A 131 14.66 9.30 21.52
C ARG A 131 15.64 8.49 22.38
N TRP A 132 16.95 8.71 22.22
CA TRP A 132 17.99 8.08 23.04
C TRP A 132 18.13 8.66 24.44
N GLU A 133 17.49 9.81 24.71
CA GLU A 133 17.45 10.50 26.00
C GLU A 133 16.29 10.00 26.88
N TYR A 134 15.99 8.70 26.83
CA TYR A 134 14.96 8.11 27.69
C TYR A 134 15.24 8.45 29.17
N PRO A 135 14.30 9.08 29.89
CA PRO A 135 14.50 9.59 31.25
C PRO A 135 14.39 8.46 32.27
N SER A 136 15.48 7.71 32.41
CA SER A 136 15.58 6.57 33.32
C SER A 136 15.47 7.03 34.78
N ALA A 137 14.53 6.46 35.54
CA ALA A 137 14.45 6.65 37.00
C ALA A 137 15.67 6.04 37.69
N LYS A 138 16.21 4.96 37.12
CA LYS A 138 17.44 4.31 37.59
C LYS A 138 18.66 4.89 36.88
N LEU A 139 19.47 5.68 37.58
CA LEU A 139 20.64 6.39 37.03
C LEU A 139 21.75 5.48 36.49
N TRP A 140 21.84 4.22 36.91
CA TRP A 140 22.83 3.28 36.39
C TRP A 140 22.44 1.85 36.77
N SER A 141 22.05 1.07 35.78
CA SER A 141 22.20 -0.39 35.84
C SER A 141 22.70 -0.79 34.46
N PRO A 142 23.92 -1.34 34.32
CA PRO A 142 24.29 -2.01 33.09
C PRO A 142 23.28 -3.16 32.95
N CYS A 143 22.34 -2.99 32.04
CA CYS A 143 21.38 -4.02 31.73
C CYS A 143 22.19 -5.12 31.05
N ASN A 144 22.71 -6.09 31.80
CA ASN A 144 23.17 -7.39 31.25
C ASN A 144 21.97 -8.20 30.73
N ALA A 145 20.92 -7.53 30.30
CA ALA A 145 19.71 -8.14 29.79
C ALA A 145 20.03 -8.67 28.39
N ASN A 146 19.72 -9.93 28.20
CA ASN A 146 19.90 -10.59 26.91
C ASN A 146 18.86 -10.02 25.93
N PHE A 147 19.25 -9.03 25.13
CA PHE A 147 18.41 -8.39 24.11
C PHE A 147 17.79 -9.42 23.15
N ARG A 148 18.43 -10.59 22.95
CA ARG A 148 17.93 -11.67 22.10
C ARG A 148 16.61 -12.25 22.56
N ALA A 149 16.29 -12.17 23.86
CA ALA A 149 15.02 -12.69 24.38
C ALA A 149 13.79 -11.99 23.77
N LEU A 150 13.93 -10.78 23.21
CA LEU A 150 12.84 -10.04 22.58
C LEU A 150 12.69 -10.31 21.08
N ARG A 151 13.77 -10.70 20.39
CA ARG A 151 13.78 -10.94 18.93
C ARG A 151 13.52 -12.38 18.55
N GLY A 152 13.75 -13.32 19.47
CA GLY A 152 13.83 -14.75 19.16
C GLY A 152 15.26 -15.15 18.82
N GLU A 153 15.43 -16.37 18.30
CA GLU A 153 16.77 -16.90 17.97
C GLU A 153 17.37 -16.25 16.71
N ASP A 154 16.53 -15.74 15.82
CA ASP A 154 16.94 -15.08 14.58
C ASP A 154 16.61 -13.58 14.62
N GLU A 155 17.65 -12.75 14.79
CA GLU A 155 17.52 -11.30 14.88
C GLU A 155 16.96 -10.67 13.59
N ASP A 156 17.20 -11.32 12.44
CA ASP A 156 16.76 -10.89 11.12
C ASP A 156 15.26 -11.15 10.91
N GLU A 157 14.69 -12.14 11.61
CA GLU A 157 13.26 -12.49 11.54
C GLU A 157 12.37 -11.68 12.49
N TRP A 158 12.92 -10.75 13.29
CA TRP A 158 12.11 -10.04 14.29
C TRP A 158 10.94 -9.27 13.64
N ARG A 159 9.70 -9.59 14.08
CA ARG A 159 8.43 -9.08 13.52
C ARG A 159 7.89 -7.83 14.20
N PHE A 160 8.77 -7.03 14.79
CA PHE A 160 8.40 -5.80 15.51
C PHE A 160 7.36 -6.03 16.61
N THR A 161 7.31 -7.23 17.19
CA THR A 161 6.34 -7.58 18.23
C THR A 161 6.89 -7.13 19.57
N LEU A 162 6.15 -6.26 20.24
CA LEU A 162 6.48 -5.81 21.58
C LEU A 162 6.06 -6.87 22.60
N PRO A 163 6.84 -7.06 23.69
CA PRO A 163 6.41 -7.90 24.79
C PRO A 163 5.20 -7.27 25.51
N VAL A 164 4.53 -8.07 26.34
CA VAL A 164 3.48 -7.53 27.21
C VAL A 164 4.10 -6.49 28.15
N PRO A 165 3.48 -5.30 28.32
CA PRO A 165 3.94 -4.31 29.29
C PRO A 165 3.97 -4.88 30.70
N PRO A 166 4.87 -4.40 31.58
CA PRO A 166 4.85 -4.80 32.98
C PRO A 166 3.50 -4.40 33.61
N GLU A 167 2.93 -5.29 34.42
CA GLU A 167 1.75 -4.97 35.22
C GLU A 167 2.15 -4.08 36.40
N VAL A 168 1.36 -3.03 36.65
CA VAL A 168 1.67 -2.03 37.68
C VAL A 168 0.40 -1.63 38.43
N ASP A 169 0.49 -1.60 39.76
CA ASP A 169 -0.62 -1.19 40.62
C ASP A 169 -0.71 0.33 40.80
N ASP A 170 0.43 1.02 40.79
CA ASP A 170 0.52 2.49 40.92
C ASP A 170 -0.01 3.18 39.64
N PRO A 171 -1.06 4.02 39.74
CA PRO A 171 -1.71 4.69 38.60
C PRO A 171 -0.75 5.55 37.75
N GLU A 172 0.13 6.30 38.40
CA GLU A 172 1.08 7.21 37.78
C GLU A 172 2.19 6.44 37.05
N VAL A 173 2.67 5.34 37.64
CA VAL A 173 3.61 4.45 36.96
C VAL A 173 2.95 3.75 35.77
N ALA A 174 1.71 3.27 35.92
CA ALA A 174 0.94 2.66 34.83
C ALA A 174 0.74 3.63 33.65
N ARG A 175 0.49 4.91 33.93
CA ARG A 175 0.42 5.97 32.92
C ARG A 175 1.73 6.10 32.15
N GLY A 176 2.87 6.21 32.83
CA GLY A 176 4.16 6.34 32.19
C GLY A 176 4.52 5.12 31.33
N VAL A 177 4.27 3.90 31.82
CA VAL A 177 4.43 2.65 31.06
C VAL A 177 3.62 2.71 29.76
N SER A 178 2.36 3.09 29.86
CA SER A 178 1.48 3.17 28.70
C SER A 178 1.94 4.20 27.66
N LEU A 179 2.39 5.38 28.09
CA LEU A 179 2.88 6.42 27.17
C LEU A 179 4.11 5.93 26.39
N VAL A 180 5.04 5.26 27.05
CA VAL A 180 6.22 4.68 26.41
C VAL A 180 5.81 3.59 25.41
N TYR A 181 4.88 2.71 25.77
CA TYR A 181 4.40 1.67 24.85
C TYR A 181 3.67 2.24 23.63
N ALA A 182 2.98 3.36 23.75
CA ALA A 182 2.38 4.03 22.59
C ALA A 182 3.44 4.50 21.60
N VAL A 183 4.55 5.08 22.07
CA VAL A 183 5.70 5.48 21.22
C VAL A 183 6.34 4.25 20.55
N LEU A 184 6.58 3.18 21.30
CA LEU A 184 7.17 1.96 20.77
C LEU A 184 6.26 1.28 19.73
N THR A 185 4.95 1.28 19.97
CA THR A 185 3.94 0.70 19.06
C THR A 185 3.91 1.48 17.75
N ALA A 186 3.83 2.81 17.82
CA ALA A 186 3.86 3.67 16.65
C ALA A 186 5.17 3.53 15.84
N SER A 187 6.31 3.37 16.53
CA SER A 187 7.61 3.11 15.90
C SER A 187 7.61 1.78 15.14
N CYS A 188 7.13 0.71 15.78
CA CYS A 188 7.04 -0.63 15.17
C CYS A 188 6.10 -0.63 13.95
N ASP A 189 4.94 0.02 14.05
CA ASP A 189 3.99 0.11 12.94
C ASP A 189 4.51 0.94 11.77
N THR A 190 5.29 1.99 12.05
CA THR A 190 5.97 2.77 11.00
C THR A 190 6.94 1.89 10.21
N LEU A 191 7.73 1.04 10.88
CA LEU A 191 8.66 0.14 10.20
C LEU A 191 7.97 -0.98 9.41
N ARG A 192 6.83 -1.47 9.89
CA ARG A 192 6.05 -2.50 9.18
C ARG A 192 5.62 -2.08 7.77
N ASN A 193 5.52 -0.78 7.50
CA ASN A 193 5.25 -0.27 6.15
C ASN A 193 6.37 -0.59 5.15
N TYR A 194 7.59 -0.86 5.64
CA TYR A 194 8.76 -1.21 4.84
C TYR A 194 9.06 -2.71 4.81
N GLY A 195 8.45 -3.51 5.69
CA GLY A 195 8.67 -4.95 5.70
C GLY A 195 8.10 -5.61 6.95
N ALA A 196 7.74 -6.90 6.85
CA ALA A 196 7.17 -7.65 7.97
C ALA A 196 8.22 -8.03 9.03
N THR A 197 9.51 -8.03 8.67
CA THR A 197 10.65 -8.37 9.53
C THR A 197 11.75 -7.32 9.44
N MET A 198 12.67 -7.31 10.41
CA MET A 198 13.89 -6.48 10.37
C MET A 198 14.69 -6.69 9.09
N HIS A 199 14.88 -7.94 8.64
CA HIS A 199 15.56 -8.25 7.39
C HIS A 199 14.87 -7.64 6.17
N ALA A 200 13.54 -7.77 6.08
CA ALA A 200 12.76 -7.19 4.98
C ALA A 200 12.88 -5.67 4.96
N VAL A 201 12.85 -5.02 6.13
CA VAL A 201 13.06 -3.57 6.25
C VAL A 201 14.48 -3.17 5.83
N SER A 202 15.51 -3.89 6.30
CA SER A 202 16.92 -3.64 5.96
C SER A 202 17.18 -3.71 4.45
N ASN A 203 16.51 -4.65 3.78
CA ASN A 203 16.62 -4.86 2.35
C ASN A 203 15.60 -4.06 1.53
N ASN A 204 14.79 -3.20 2.16
CA ASN A 204 13.83 -2.40 1.43
C ASN A 204 14.54 -1.31 0.59
N PRO A 205 14.43 -1.32 -0.75
CA PRO A 205 15.13 -0.36 -1.60
C PRO A 205 14.77 1.10 -1.32
N ALA A 206 13.55 1.37 -0.84
CA ALA A 206 13.13 2.73 -0.49
C ALA A 206 14.02 3.30 0.62
N LEU A 207 14.36 2.52 1.65
CA LEU A 207 15.22 2.98 2.74
C LEU A 207 16.70 3.12 2.34
N GLN A 208 17.08 2.52 1.21
CA GLN A 208 18.45 2.57 0.68
C GLN A 208 18.66 3.72 -0.31
N ASP A 209 17.61 4.26 -0.93
CA ASP A 209 17.71 5.38 -1.87
C ASP A 209 18.06 6.68 -1.14
N ARG A 210 19.30 7.16 -1.34
CA ARG A 210 19.84 8.36 -0.70
C ARG A 210 19.27 9.67 -1.24
N LYS A 211 18.51 9.65 -2.34
CA LYS A 211 18.07 10.88 -3.03
C LYS A 211 16.79 11.48 -2.47
N GLN A 212 16.04 10.78 -1.62
CA GLN A 212 14.76 11.25 -1.09
C GLN A 212 14.88 11.72 0.37
N ASN A 213 14.82 13.04 0.59
CA ASN A 213 14.89 13.65 1.94
C ASN A 213 13.77 13.17 2.87
N GLU A 214 12.58 12.84 2.35
CA GLU A 214 11.44 12.34 3.15
C GLU A 214 11.70 10.97 3.79
N LEU A 215 12.64 10.18 3.25
CA LEU A 215 13.02 8.88 3.80
C LEU A 215 14.15 8.97 4.83
N ALA A 216 14.75 10.16 5.01
CA ALA A 216 15.84 10.34 5.96
C ALA A 216 15.40 10.06 7.41
N GLU A 217 14.16 10.36 7.77
CA GLU A 217 13.61 10.06 9.09
C GLU A 217 13.37 8.56 9.26
N HIS A 218 12.74 7.89 8.30
CA HIS A 218 12.53 6.44 8.35
C HIS A 218 13.83 5.65 8.35
N ARG A 219 14.87 6.15 7.69
CA ARG A 219 16.21 5.56 7.74
C ARG A 219 16.86 5.72 9.11
N LYS A 220 16.63 6.83 9.82
CA LYS A 220 17.05 6.94 11.23
C LYS A 220 16.34 5.89 12.08
N LEU A 221 15.04 5.69 11.89
CA LEU A 221 14.29 4.64 12.60
C LEU A 221 14.88 3.25 12.38
N PHE A 222 15.22 2.94 11.14
CA PHE A 222 15.88 1.70 10.80
C PHE A 222 17.18 1.53 11.61
N PHE A 223 18.05 2.55 11.61
CA PHE A 223 19.29 2.51 12.39
C PHE A 223 19.04 2.40 13.89
N ASP A 224 18.00 3.06 14.41
CA ASP A 224 17.65 2.96 15.82
C ASP A 224 17.22 1.53 16.19
N PHE A 225 16.49 0.86 15.31
CA PHE A 225 16.12 -0.54 15.51
C PHE A 225 17.32 -1.47 15.37
N THR A 226 18.25 -1.23 14.43
CA THR A 226 19.50 -2.00 14.39
C THR A 226 20.37 -1.75 15.63
N ASP A 227 20.27 -0.56 16.24
CA ASP A 227 20.94 -0.18 17.48
C ASP A 227 20.12 -0.55 18.74
N PHE A 228 19.04 -1.34 18.58
CA PHE A 228 18.23 -1.90 19.67
C PHE A 228 17.46 -0.86 20.52
N PHE A 229 17.08 0.28 19.95
CA PHE A 229 16.35 1.34 20.66
C PHE A 229 15.10 0.82 21.40
N PRO A 230 14.14 0.13 20.74
CA PRO A 230 12.95 -0.38 21.43
C PRO A 230 13.29 -1.28 22.60
N GLU A 231 14.25 -2.18 22.44
CA GLU A 231 14.66 -3.14 23.45
C GLU A 231 15.33 -2.46 24.64
N VAL A 232 16.23 -1.51 24.39
CA VAL A 232 16.86 -0.69 25.42
C VAL A 232 15.80 0.06 26.22
N VAL A 233 14.81 0.66 25.56
CA VAL A 233 13.71 1.36 26.24
C VAL A 233 12.84 0.41 27.05
N ILE A 234 12.46 -0.76 26.51
CA ILE A 234 11.67 -1.76 27.24
C ILE A 234 12.39 -2.22 28.52
N LEU A 235 13.71 -2.47 28.42
CA LEU A 235 14.50 -2.94 29.55
C LEU A 235 14.66 -1.87 30.61
N ARG A 236 14.91 -0.62 30.22
CA ARG A 236 14.95 0.52 31.13
C ARG A 236 13.59 0.74 31.79
N LEU A 237 12.50 0.67 31.03
CA LEU A 237 11.15 0.81 31.55
C LEU A 237 10.82 -0.25 32.61
N ARG A 238 11.19 -1.52 32.38
CA ARG A 238 11.02 -2.58 33.38
C ARG A 238 11.82 -2.30 34.65
N ALA A 239 13.07 -1.87 34.51
CA ALA A 239 13.91 -1.51 35.64
C ALA A 239 13.35 -0.29 36.42
N ASP A 240 12.77 0.67 35.72
CA ASP A 240 12.10 1.84 36.33
C ASP A 240 10.86 1.40 37.10
N VAL A 241 10.01 0.54 36.53
CA VAL A 241 8.80 0.01 37.20
C VAL A 241 9.18 -0.70 38.50
N GLU A 242 10.16 -1.59 38.47
CA GLU A 242 10.67 -2.28 39.67
C GLU A 242 11.25 -1.29 40.69
N HIS A 243 11.97 -0.28 40.22
CA HIS A 243 12.57 0.73 41.10
C HIS A 243 11.52 1.62 41.78
N LEU A 244 10.47 2.01 41.06
CA LEU A 244 9.44 2.94 41.51
C LEU A 244 8.40 2.28 42.42
N ALA A 245 8.24 0.95 42.37
CA ALA A 245 7.27 0.20 43.17
C ALA A 245 7.38 0.43 44.70
N SER A 246 8.54 0.85 45.21
CA SER A 246 8.76 1.13 46.63
C SER A 246 9.12 2.59 46.92
N ARG A 247 8.91 3.51 45.97
CA ARG A 247 9.35 4.91 46.06
C ARG A 247 8.22 5.84 46.49
N PRO A 248 8.54 6.99 47.12
CA PRO A 248 7.53 7.99 47.45
C PRO A 248 6.94 8.61 46.18
N SER A 249 5.70 9.07 46.25
CA SER A 249 4.96 9.66 45.12
C SER A 249 5.68 10.83 44.43
N ASN A 250 6.56 11.55 45.14
CA ASN A 250 7.36 12.62 44.53
C ASN A 250 8.34 12.10 43.47
N ASP A 251 8.95 10.94 43.69
CA ASP A 251 9.89 10.33 42.73
C ASP A 251 9.12 9.82 41.50
N VAL A 252 7.95 9.19 41.74
CA VAL A 252 7.04 8.72 40.69
C VAL A 252 6.56 9.89 39.82
N ASN A 253 6.08 10.97 40.44
CA ASN A 253 5.60 12.16 39.73
C ASN A 253 6.70 12.85 38.93
N LYS A 254 7.93 12.89 39.47
CA LYS A 254 9.08 13.45 38.74
C LYS A 254 9.37 12.62 37.49
N TRP A 255 9.49 11.30 37.63
CA TRP A 255 9.71 10.39 36.50
C TRP A 255 8.60 10.50 35.45
N LEU A 256 7.34 10.47 35.88
CA LEU A 256 6.20 10.58 34.98
C LEU A 256 6.26 11.88 34.16
N ARG A 257 6.57 13.02 34.79
CA ARG A 257 6.70 14.30 34.09
C ARG A 257 7.81 14.26 33.04
N GLU A 258 8.95 13.65 33.34
CA GLU A 258 10.05 13.50 32.38
C GLU A 258 9.66 12.58 31.22
N ILE A 259 8.95 11.48 31.50
CA ILE A 259 8.39 10.58 30.48
C ILE A 259 7.39 11.30 29.59
N GLU A 260 6.50 12.12 30.15
CA GLU A 260 5.53 12.91 29.37
C GLU A 260 6.23 13.86 28.41
N ILE A 261 7.29 14.55 28.86
CA ILE A 261 8.10 15.43 28.01
C ILE A 261 8.77 14.61 26.90
N TRP A 262 9.44 13.51 27.25
CA TRP A 262 10.11 12.63 26.28
C TRP A 262 9.13 12.10 25.25
N CYS A 263 8.00 11.51 25.66
CA CYS A 263 6.96 11.00 24.79
C CYS A 263 6.36 12.09 23.89
N SER A 264 6.16 13.31 24.40
CA SER A 264 5.61 14.42 23.61
C SER A 264 6.50 14.80 22.43
N SER A 265 7.82 14.58 22.53
CA SER A 265 8.77 14.89 21.46
C SER A 265 8.59 14.02 20.20
N PHE A 266 7.85 12.91 20.31
CA PHE A 266 7.57 12.00 19.19
C PHE A 266 6.28 12.35 18.43
N TRP A 267 5.57 13.40 18.83
CA TRP A 267 4.30 13.77 18.22
C TRP A 267 4.35 15.23 17.77
N GLY A 268 3.91 15.48 16.54
CA GLY A 268 3.79 16.83 16.00
C GLY A 268 2.80 17.70 16.78
N THR A 269 2.84 19.00 16.53
CA THR A 269 1.98 19.99 17.18
C THR A 269 0.50 19.69 16.94
N GLU A 270 -0.27 19.74 18.01
CA GLU A 270 -1.68 19.40 17.99
C GLU A 270 -2.52 20.54 17.42
N VAL A 271 -3.57 20.19 16.68
CA VAL A 271 -4.38 21.18 15.95
C VAL A 271 -5.86 21.20 16.40
N SER A 272 -6.36 20.17 17.08
CA SER A 272 -7.80 20.12 17.46
C SER A 272 -8.17 19.20 18.64
N ASP A 273 -9.46 19.15 18.96
CA ASP A 273 -10.06 18.30 20.01
C ASP A 273 -10.05 16.81 19.62
N ALA A 274 -9.20 16.02 20.27
CA ALA A 274 -9.05 14.59 20.02
C ALA A 274 -10.34 13.77 20.27
N ALA A 275 -11.21 14.20 21.19
CA ALA A 275 -12.46 13.49 21.44
C ALA A 275 -13.43 13.65 20.26
N SER A 276 -13.56 14.87 19.73
CA SER A 276 -14.34 15.13 18.51
C SER A 276 -13.73 14.44 17.29
N ALA A 277 -12.40 14.38 17.22
CA ALA A 277 -11.69 13.69 16.14
C ALA A 277 -11.98 12.18 16.14
N LEU A 278 -11.90 11.51 17.29
CA LEU A 278 -12.31 10.10 17.43
C LEU A 278 -13.76 9.89 17.03
N ASP A 279 -14.66 10.72 17.56
CA ASP A 279 -16.09 10.64 17.26
C ASP A 279 -16.36 10.75 15.76
N SER A 280 -15.67 11.68 15.08
CA SER A 280 -15.81 11.92 13.66
C SER A 280 -15.37 10.73 12.80
N VAL A 281 -14.28 10.04 13.16
CA VAL A 281 -13.81 8.84 12.42
C VAL A 281 -14.70 7.65 12.67
N LEU A 282 -14.98 7.36 13.94
CA LEU A 282 -15.67 6.14 14.32
C LEU A 282 -17.15 6.18 13.88
N SER A 283 -17.71 7.38 13.78
CA SER A 283 -19.07 7.59 13.25
C SER A 283 -19.13 7.61 11.72
N LEU A 284 -18.01 7.48 10.99
CA LEU A 284 -18.07 7.30 9.55
C LEU A 284 -18.80 5.98 9.25
N PRO A 285 -19.80 5.97 8.35
CA PRO A 285 -20.48 4.73 7.99
C PRO A 285 -19.52 3.63 7.53
N MET A 286 -18.45 4.02 6.82
CA MET A 286 -17.40 3.14 6.33
C MET A 286 -16.53 2.53 7.43
N TRP A 287 -16.44 3.15 8.60
CA TRP A 287 -15.63 2.61 9.71
C TRP A 287 -16.17 1.27 10.22
N GLY A 288 -17.49 1.18 10.36
CA GLY A 288 -18.19 -0.04 10.76
C GLY A 288 -18.19 -1.13 9.68
N LYS A 289 -17.63 -0.82 8.50
CA LYS A 289 -17.46 -1.68 7.33
C LYS A 289 -16.00 -1.77 6.86
N ARG A 290 -15.04 -1.33 7.69
CA ARG A 290 -13.61 -1.24 7.34
C ARG A 290 -12.99 -2.57 6.90
N HIS A 291 -13.51 -3.66 7.46
CA HIS A 291 -13.08 -5.01 7.17
C HIS A 291 -13.51 -5.38 5.75
N GLU A 292 -14.79 -5.22 5.45
CA GLU A 292 -15.36 -5.47 4.14
C GLU A 292 -14.71 -4.58 3.05
N LEU A 293 -14.41 -3.32 3.37
CA LEU A 293 -13.70 -2.41 2.47
C LEU A 293 -12.27 -2.83 2.15
N TYR A 294 -11.64 -3.65 2.99
CA TYR A 294 -10.32 -4.19 2.71
C TYR A 294 -10.34 -5.08 1.47
N SER A 295 -11.39 -5.89 1.28
CA SER A 295 -11.59 -6.66 0.06
C SER A 295 -11.66 -5.74 -1.16
N THR A 296 -12.46 -4.67 -1.11
CA THR A 296 -12.57 -3.68 -2.19
C THR A 296 -11.23 -2.99 -2.45
N TRP A 297 -10.49 -2.63 -1.41
CA TRP A 297 -9.19 -1.96 -1.56
C TRP A 297 -8.14 -2.81 -2.27
N VAL A 298 -8.22 -4.14 -2.22
CA VAL A 298 -7.33 -4.99 -3.03
C VAL A 298 -7.51 -4.72 -4.54
N VAL A 299 -8.66 -4.20 -4.97
CA VAL A 299 -8.87 -3.72 -6.35
C VAL A 299 -7.96 -2.54 -6.68
N CYS A 300 -7.57 -1.71 -5.72
CA CYS A 300 -6.55 -0.67 -5.94
C CYS A 300 -5.17 -1.29 -6.28
N ILE A 301 -4.80 -2.40 -5.64
CA ILE A 301 -3.57 -3.12 -5.96
C ILE A 301 -3.66 -3.70 -7.38
N ILE A 302 -4.80 -4.32 -7.70
CA ILE A 302 -5.07 -4.87 -9.03
C ILE A 302 -5.00 -3.77 -10.11
N ALA A 303 -5.69 -2.65 -9.90
CA ALA A 303 -5.67 -1.50 -10.82
C ALA A 303 -4.25 -0.94 -11.00
N LYS A 304 -3.46 -0.90 -9.92
CA LYS A 304 -2.07 -0.44 -9.97
C LYS A 304 -1.18 -1.39 -10.79
N ALA A 305 -1.41 -2.70 -10.73
CA ALA A 305 -0.70 -3.67 -11.58
C ALA A 305 -0.98 -3.43 -13.08
N PHE A 306 -2.15 -2.89 -13.41
CA PHE A 306 -2.62 -2.71 -14.79
C PHE A 306 -2.68 -1.25 -15.25
N LYS A 307 -1.98 -0.33 -14.57
CA LYS A 307 -1.97 1.10 -14.93
C LYS A 307 -1.59 1.36 -16.40
N GLY A 308 -0.77 0.49 -17.00
CA GLY A 308 -0.39 0.56 -18.43
C GLY A 308 -1.32 -0.15 -19.41
N GLN A 309 -2.28 -0.98 -18.96
CA GLN A 309 -3.15 -1.79 -19.82
C GLN A 309 -4.58 -1.23 -19.95
N LYS A 310 -4.84 0.00 -19.45
CA LYS A 310 -6.16 0.67 -19.47
C LYS A 310 -7.27 -0.23 -18.91
N LEU A 311 -7.17 -0.60 -17.63
CA LEU A 311 -8.22 -1.35 -16.94
C LEU A 311 -9.58 -0.62 -17.05
N GLN A 312 -10.56 -1.28 -17.68
CA GLN A 312 -11.89 -0.73 -17.93
C GLN A 312 -12.87 -1.22 -16.88
N PHE A 313 -13.22 -0.36 -15.92
CA PHE A 313 -14.22 -0.66 -14.90
C PHE A 313 -15.64 -0.68 -15.46
N GLU A 314 -16.43 -1.63 -14.98
CA GLU A 314 -17.85 -1.77 -15.28
C GLU A 314 -18.66 -0.80 -14.41
N VAL A 315 -19.07 0.32 -15.01
CA VAL A 315 -19.92 1.34 -14.38
C VAL A 315 -21.28 1.33 -15.08
N VAL A 316 -22.33 0.95 -14.35
CA VAL A 316 -23.68 0.81 -14.90
C VAL A 316 -24.55 1.93 -14.34
N ASN A 317 -25.11 2.79 -15.19
CA ASN A 317 -25.93 3.94 -14.78
C ASN A 317 -25.24 4.82 -13.73
N GLY A 318 -23.97 5.18 -13.97
CA GLY A 318 -23.18 6.01 -13.04
C GLY A 318 -22.81 5.31 -11.72
N ARG A 319 -22.97 3.99 -11.61
CA ARG A 319 -22.72 3.23 -10.38
C ARG A 319 -21.62 2.18 -10.56
N LEU A 320 -20.63 2.23 -9.67
CA LEU A 320 -19.65 1.17 -9.46
C LEU A 320 -20.11 0.30 -8.29
N SER A 321 -20.30 -1.00 -8.52
CA SER A 321 -20.92 -1.90 -7.54
C SER A 321 -20.00 -3.06 -7.16
N PHE A 322 -19.94 -3.36 -5.85
CA PHE A 322 -19.26 -4.52 -5.27
C PHE A 322 -20.29 -5.37 -4.52
N PRO A 323 -21.15 -6.13 -5.21
CA PRO A 323 -22.18 -6.91 -4.57
C PRO A 323 -21.65 -8.28 -4.10
N PHE A 324 -22.32 -8.91 -3.14
CA PHE A 324 -21.98 -10.26 -2.67
C PHE A 324 -22.50 -11.38 -3.60
N LYS A 325 -22.18 -11.24 -4.89
CA LYS A 325 -22.54 -12.16 -5.97
C LYS A 325 -21.61 -11.99 -7.16
N ALA A 326 -21.52 -13.03 -7.98
CA ALA A 326 -20.76 -13.03 -9.23
C ALA A 326 -21.00 -11.77 -10.06
N THR A 327 -20.00 -10.90 -10.14
CA THR A 327 -20.10 -9.59 -10.80
C THR A 327 -18.81 -9.27 -11.53
N LYS A 328 -18.91 -8.84 -12.78
CA LYS A 328 -17.77 -8.33 -13.53
C LYS A 328 -17.43 -6.94 -13.01
N ILE A 329 -16.21 -6.76 -12.51
CA ILE A 329 -15.72 -5.51 -11.94
C ILE A 329 -15.00 -4.68 -13.00
N ALA A 330 -14.17 -5.33 -13.82
CA ALA A 330 -13.41 -4.67 -14.85
C ALA A 330 -12.99 -5.64 -15.97
N SER A 331 -12.46 -5.10 -17.06
CA SER A 331 -11.77 -5.89 -18.10
C SER A 331 -10.55 -5.14 -18.66
N PHE A 332 -9.61 -5.89 -19.23
CA PHE A 332 -8.44 -5.37 -19.93
C PHE A 332 -8.00 -6.37 -21.01
N GLU A 333 -6.97 -6.01 -21.77
CA GLU A 333 -6.37 -6.90 -22.78
C GLU A 333 -4.91 -7.21 -22.43
N ASP A 334 -4.54 -8.47 -22.65
CA ASP A 334 -3.17 -8.96 -22.61
C ASP A 334 -2.81 -9.64 -23.95
N PRO A 335 -1.57 -10.13 -24.16
CA PRO A 335 -1.18 -10.77 -25.42
C PRO A 335 -2.01 -12.01 -25.79
N ALA A 336 -2.68 -12.66 -24.83
CA ALA A 336 -3.54 -13.81 -25.07
C ALA A 336 -5.02 -13.41 -25.26
N GLY A 337 -5.35 -12.12 -25.24
CA GLY A 337 -6.67 -11.57 -25.54
C GLY A 337 -7.33 -10.87 -24.36
N GLN A 338 -8.66 -10.80 -24.40
CA GLN A 338 -9.44 -10.13 -23.35
C GLN A 338 -9.43 -10.93 -22.04
N VAL A 339 -9.24 -10.21 -20.93
CA VAL A 339 -9.30 -10.73 -19.57
C VAL A 339 -10.33 -9.92 -18.77
N GLU A 340 -11.13 -10.61 -17.97
CA GLU A 340 -12.17 -10.04 -17.12
C GLU A 340 -11.86 -10.29 -15.65
N LEU A 341 -11.95 -9.24 -14.85
CA LEU A 341 -11.91 -9.30 -13.39
C LEU A 341 -13.32 -9.48 -12.87
N TRP A 342 -13.58 -10.60 -12.21
CA TRP A 342 -14.84 -10.94 -11.58
C TRP A 342 -14.71 -11.02 -10.06
N SER A 343 -15.73 -10.59 -9.32
CA SER A 343 -15.85 -10.82 -7.89
C SER A 343 -16.81 -11.97 -7.58
N GLU A 344 -16.60 -12.65 -6.45
CA GLU A 344 -17.59 -13.56 -5.83
C GLU A 344 -18.12 -14.70 -6.74
N VAL A 345 -17.32 -15.16 -7.70
CA VAL A 345 -17.72 -16.26 -8.60
C VAL A 345 -17.50 -17.60 -7.91
N ARG A 346 -18.59 -18.34 -7.72
CA ARG A 346 -18.56 -19.67 -7.11
C ARG A 346 -18.14 -20.76 -8.09
N SER A 347 -17.23 -21.62 -7.67
CA SER A 347 -16.86 -22.85 -8.38
C SER A 347 -17.25 -24.08 -7.57
N ALA A 348 -17.72 -25.12 -8.27
CA ALA A 348 -17.87 -26.43 -7.67
C ALA A 348 -16.49 -26.96 -7.23
N ALA A 349 -16.45 -27.64 -6.09
CA ALA A 349 -15.24 -28.29 -5.62
C ALA A 349 -15.61 -29.70 -5.13
N SER A 350 -14.75 -30.67 -5.43
CA SER A 350 -14.92 -32.06 -5.01
C SER A 350 -13.99 -32.39 -3.83
N GLY A 351 -14.40 -33.36 -3.01
CA GLY A 351 -13.63 -33.81 -1.85
C GLY A 351 -13.93 -33.07 -0.54
N VAL A 352 -13.11 -33.33 0.47
CA VAL A 352 -13.26 -32.72 1.81
C VAL A 352 -12.72 -31.29 1.77
N LEU A 353 -13.61 -30.33 1.92
CA LEU A 353 -13.28 -28.90 2.04
C LEU A 353 -13.08 -28.51 3.50
N ALA A 354 -12.36 -27.42 3.71
CA ALA A 354 -12.16 -26.84 5.04
C ALA A 354 -13.48 -26.36 5.67
N HIS A 355 -13.47 -26.21 6.99
CA HIS A 355 -14.65 -25.87 7.79
C HIS A 355 -15.38 -24.63 7.24
N GLY A 356 -16.69 -24.77 7.00
CA GLY A 356 -17.56 -23.71 6.47
C GLY A 356 -17.87 -23.84 4.97
N ARG A 357 -17.04 -24.55 4.19
CA ARG A 357 -17.28 -24.80 2.76
C ARG A 357 -17.88 -26.20 2.57
N LYS A 358 -19.06 -26.29 1.96
CA LYS A 358 -19.78 -27.58 1.81
C LYS A 358 -19.91 -28.06 0.37
N GLN A 359 -19.94 -27.16 -0.60
CA GLN A 359 -20.32 -27.49 -1.98
C GLN A 359 -19.44 -26.81 -3.05
N GLY A 360 -18.48 -25.99 -2.63
CA GLY A 360 -17.68 -25.21 -3.55
C GLY A 360 -16.84 -24.17 -2.85
N VAL A 361 -16.13 -23.42 -3.68
CA VAL A 361 -15.24 -22.34 -3.29
C VAL A 361 -15.70 -21.05 -3.97
N GLN A 362 -15.45 -19.91 -3.32
CA GLN A 362 -15.87 -18.59 -3.80
C GLN A 362 -14.78 -17.59 -3.38
N PRO A 363 -13.71 -17.46 -4.18
CA PRO A 363 -12.70 -16.45 -3.92
C PRO A 363 -13.26 -15.05 -4.14
N ASP A 364 -12.74 -14.07 -3.39
CA ASP A 364 -13.17 -12.66 -3.50
C ASP A 364 -13.01 -12.13 -4.93
N TYR A 365 -11.90 -12.45 -5.62
CA TYR A 365 -11.65 -12.06 -7.01
C TYR A 365 -11.08 -13.17 -7.88
N ARG A 366 -11.39 -13.09 -9.18
CA ARG A 366 -10.88 -13.99 -10.22
C ARG A 366 -10.63 -13.27 -11.52
N PHE A 367 -9.66 -13.79 -12.26
CA PHE A 367 -9.39 -13.42 -13.63
C PHE A 367 -9.80 -14.54 -14.57
N GLN A 368 -10.67 -14.23 -15.52
CA GLN A 368 -11.23 -15.19 -16.46
C GLN A 368 -11.24 -14.60 -17.87
N ARG A 369 -11.14 -15.44 -18.89
CA ARG A 369 -11.32 -15.02 -20.27
C ARG A 369 -12.76 -15.26 -20.71
N PRO A 370 -13.31 -14.44 -21.62
CA PRO A 370 -14.66 -14.63 -22.14
C PRO A 370 -14.85 -16.05 -22.72
N GLY A 371 -15.95 -16.70 -22.34
CA GLY A 371 -16.30 -18.04 -22.83
C GLY A 371 -15.64 -19.21 -22.09
N GLN A 372 -14.72 -18.95 -21.16
CA GLN A 372 -14.14 -19.98 -20.31
C GLN A 372 -15.13 -20.48 -19.25
N ALA A 373 -15.05 -21.77 -18.94
CA ALA A 373 -15.76 -22.33 -17.79
C ALA A 373 -15.15 -21.79 -16.49
N PRO A 374 -15.91 -21.72 -15.37
CA PRO A 374 -15.37 -21.22 -14.11
C PRO A 374 -14.02 -21.85 -13.72
N HIS A 375 -13.87 -23.16 -13.79
CA HIS A 375 -12.64 -23.84 -13.39
C HIS A 375 -11.39 -23.49 -14.23
N GLU A 376 -11.55 -22.81 -15.37
CA GLU A 376 -10.48 -22.31 -16.25
C GLU A 376 -10.05 -20.88 -15.86
N THR A 377 -10.01 -20.61 -14.56
CA THR A 377 -9.54 -19.31 -14.02
C THR A 377 -8.02 -19.21 -14.15
N ASP A 378 -7.53 -18.07 -14.65
CA ASP A 378 -6.10 -17.80 -14.78
C ASP A 378 -5.47 -17.48 -13.40
N MET A 379 -6.18 -16.68 -12.59
CA MET A 379 -5.77 -16.36 -11.22
C MET A 379 -6.97 -16.11 -10.30
N ALA A 380 -6.87 -16.57 -9.05
CA ALA A 380 -7.83 -16.33 -7.98
C ALA A 380 -7.14 -15.63 -6.80
N ILE A 381 -7.84 -14.64 -6.23
CA ILE A 381 -7.36 -13.87 -5.08
C ILE A 381 -8.40 -13.97 -3.97
N GLU A 382 -7.95 -14.43 -2.81
CA GLU A 382 -8.72 -14.43 -1.57
C GLU A 382 -8.18 -13.34 -0.65
N VAL A 383 -9.06 -12.52 -0.11
CA VAL A 383 -8.72 -11.43 0.80
C VAL A 383 -9.15 -11.78 2.23
N LYS A 384 -8.22 -11.66 3.18
CA LYS A 384 -8.44 -11.98 4.59
C LYS A 384 -8.03 -10.82 5.52
N GLN A 385 -8.81 -10.61 6.57
CA GLN A 385 -8.61 -9.50 7.52
C GLN A 385 -8.29 -9.95 8.94
N TYR A 386 -7.58 -11.07 9.11
CA TYR A 386 -7.24 -11.54 10.46
C TYR A 386 -6.07 -10.74 11.05
N ARG A 387 -6.25 -10.29 12.29
CA ARG A 387 -5.18 -9.63 13.05
C ARG A 387 -4.16 -10.61 13.65
N SER A 388 -4.58 -11.84 13.92
CA SER A 388 -3.71 -12.90 14.47
C SER A 388 -3.43 -13.96 13.43
N ALA A 389 -2.23 -14.55 13.49
CA ALA A 389 -1.84 -15.62 12.59
C ALA A 389 -2.82 -16.80 12.70
N ALA A 390 -3.33 -17.24 11.56
CA ALA A 390 -4.30 -18.33 11.47
C ALA A 390 -3.87 -19.34 10.39
N ALA A 391 -2.62 -19.82 10.50
CA ALA A 391 -1.94 -20.61 9.48
C ALA A 391 -2.77 -21.80 8.97
N SER A 392 -3.49 -22.49 9.85
CA SER A 392 -4.39 -23.58 9.46
C SER A 392 -5.52 -23.09 8.56
N ARG A 393 -6.25 -22.03 8.96
CA ARG A 393 -7.39 -21.49 8.19
C ARG A 393 -6.97 -20.96 6.82
N HIS A 394 -5.86 -20.23 6.77
CA HIS A 394 -5.32 -19.71 5.52
C HIS A 394 -4.80 -20.82 4.61
N GLY A 395 -4.01 -21.74 5.16
CA GLY A 395 -3.45 -22.86 4.41
C GLY A 395 -4.53 -23.81 3.88
N ASP A 396 -5.53 -24.14 4.70
CA ASP A 396 -6.66 -24.97 4.29
C ASP A 396 -7.50 -24.26 3.21
N THR A 397 -7.65 -22.94 3.29
CA THR A 397 -8.31 -22.13 2.24
C THR A 397 -7.56 -22.15 0.92
N ALA A 398 -6.25 -21.93 0.94
CA ALA A 398 -5.42 -21.98 -0.25
C ALA A 398 -5.46 -23.37 -0.92
N ARG A 399 -5.38 -24.45 -0.12
CA ARG A 399 -5.51 -25.82 -0.61
C ARG A 399 -6.86 -26.05 -1.28
N ASP A 400 -7.96 -25.61 -0.67
CA ASP A 400 -9.30 -25.78 -1.24
C ASP A 400 -9.43 -25.05 -2.59
N TYR A 401 -8.93 -23.81 -2.69
CA TYR A 401 -8.91 -23.07 -3.95
C TYR A 401 -8.03 -23.72 -5.00
N ALA A 402 -6.83 -24.15 -4.64
CA ALA A 402 -5.90 -24.80 -5.55
C ALA A 402 -6.55 -26.06 -6.16
N ARG A 403 -7.18 -26.90 -5.36
CA ARG A 403 -7.88 -28.11 -5.84
C ARG A 403 -9.08 -27.81 -6.74
N ALA A 404 -9.85 -26.79 -6.38
CA ALA A 404 -11.06 -26.42 -7.12
C ALA A 404 -10.77 -25.66 -8.43
N LEU A 405 -9.61 -25.00 -8.50
CA LEU A 405 -9.16 -24.19 -9.63
C LEU A 405 -7.78 -24.71 -10.08
N PRO A 406 -7.73 -25.86 -10.79
CA PRO A 406 -6.48 -26.58 -11.04
C PRO A 406 -5.50 -25.82 -11.94
N LEU A 407 -5.99 -24.89 -12.77
CA LEU A 407 -5.17 -24.08 -13.67
C LEU A 407 -4.83 -22.70 -13.08
N ALA A 408 -5.49 -22.30 -11.98
CA ALA A 408 -5.31 -20.96 -11.43
C ALA A 408 -4.05 -20.86 -10.59
N ARG A 409 -3.39 -19.70 -10.69
CA ARG A 409 -2.59 -19.16 -9.59
C ARG A 409 -3.50 -18.70 -8.46
N VAL A 410 -3.15 -18.99 -7.22
CA VAL A 410 -3.98 -18.70 -6.04
C VAL A 410 -3.18 -17.82 -5.08
N ALA A 411 -3.65 -16.60 -4.86
CA ALA A 411 -3.05 -15.68 -3.89
C ALA A 411 -3.98 -15.52 -2.67
N ILE A 412 -3.45 -15.77 -1.48
CA ILE A 412 -4.10 -15.40 -0.22
C ILE A 412 -3.49 -14.09 0.27
N VAL A 413 -4.28 -13.02 0.22
CA VAL A 413 -3.89 -11.66 0.56
C VAL A 413 -4.47 -11.31 1.92
N ALA A 414 -3.62 -11.05 2.91
CA ALA A 414 -4.05 -10.79 4.27
C ALA A 414 -3.58 -9.43 4.81
N HIS A 415 -4.48 -8.73 5.50
CA HIS A 415 -4.18 -7.47 6.19
C HIS A 415 -3.20 -7.64 7.36
N GLY A 416 -3.24 -8.81 7.99
CA GLY A 416 -2.37 -9.20 9.10
C GLY A 416 -1.55 -10.45 8.80
N PRO A 417 -0.95 -11.07 9.83
CA PRO A 417 -0.09 -12.23 9.66
C PRO A 417 -0.87 -13.48 9.26
N ILE A 418 -0.27 -14.30 8.40
CA ILE A 418 -0.82 -15.59 7.94
C ILE A 418 -0.25 -16.74 8.79
N GLY A 419 1.05 -16.68 9.09
CA GLY A 419 1.80 -17.66 9.87
C GLY A 419 2.59 -18.66 9.03
N ASN A 420 3.81 -18.97 9.44
CA ASN A 420 4.84 -19.64 8.63
C ASN A 420 4.51 -21.07 8.20
N THR A 421 3.53 -21.71 8.86
CA THR A 421 3.15 -23.10 8.57
C THR A 421 1.96 -23.21 7.60
N ALA A 422 1.43 -22.09 7.09
CA ALA A 422 0.28 -22.10 6.19
C ALA A 422 0.54 -22.90 4.90
N MET A 423 1.72 -22.70 4.29
CA MET A 423 2.12 -23.43 3.08
C MET A 423 2.22 -24.94 3.29
N ASN A 424 2.50 -25.41 4.51
CA ASN A 424 2.56 -26.85 4.81
C ASN A 424 1.19 -27.54 4.67
N ARG A 425 0.09 -26.78 4.66
CA ARG A 425 -1.27 -27.29 4.44
C ARG A 425 -1.64 -27.44 2.97
N VAL A 426 -0.87 -26.83 2.07
CA VAL A 426 -1.06 -26.92 0.63
C VAL A 426 -0.36 -28.19 0.13
N ASP A 427 -1.07 -28.94 -0.72
CA ASP A 427 -0.54 -30.15 -1.35
C ASP A 427 0.74 -29.82 -2.12
N VAL A 428 1.75 -30.67 -2.05
CA VAL A 428 3.09 -30.38 -2.60
C VAL A 428 3.04 -30.03 -4.09
N SER A 429 2.14 -30.66 -4.85
CA SER A 429 1.95 -30.41 -6.28
C SER A 429 1.35 -29.04 -6.62
N ASP A 430 0.80 -28.33 -5.63
CA ASP A 430 0.11 -27.05 -5.83
C ASP A 430 0.89 -25.86 -5.26
N ARG A 431 2.02 -26.08 -4.59
CA ARG A 431 2.73 -25.02 -3.84
C ARG A 431 3.38 -23.97 -4.73
N ASP A 432 3.74 -24.32 -5.96
CA ASP A 432 4.39 -23.44 -6.94
C ASP A 432 3.45 -22.36 -7.49
N ARG A 433 2.14 -22.63 -7.46
CA ARG A 433 1.08 -21.71 -7.91
C ARG A 433 0.28 -21.07 -6.78
N VAL A 434 0.64 -21.33 -5.52
CA VAL A 434 0.03 -20.70 -4.34
C VAL A 434 0.98 -19.68 -3.73
N SER A 435 0.48 -18.47 -3.51
CA SER A 435 1.20 -17.40 -2.81
C SER A 435 0.42 -16.93 -1.57
N PHE A 436 1.16 -16.56 -0.53
CA PHE A 436 0.62 -15.92 0.68
C PHE A 436 1.26 -14.54 0.81
N ARG A 437 0.44 -13.50 0.91
CA ARG A 437 0.85 -12.11 1.08
C ARG A 437 0.31 -11.63 2.41
N GLU A 438 1.17 -11.54 3.43
CA GLU A 438 0.75 -11.10 4.77
C GLU A 438 1.03 -9.62 5.00
N ASN A 439 0.31 -8.97 5.92
CA ASN A 439 0.50 -7.55 6.24
C ASN A 439 0.38 -6.60 5.04
N VAL A 440 -0.50 -6.91 4.07
CA VAL A 440 -0.77 -6.06 2.91
C VAL A 440 -1.64 -4.88 3.35
N ARG A 441 -1.01 -3.74 3.70
CA ARG A 441 -1.67 -2.59 4.36
C ARG A 441 -1.63 -1.26 3.60
N SER A 442 -0.77 -1.14 2.58
CA SER A 442 -0.69 0.06 1.74
C SER A 442 -0.19 -0.28 0.34
N LEU A 443 -0.50 0.56 -0.65
CA LEU A 443 -0.05 0.39 -2.04
C LEU A 443 1.48 0.51 -2.22
N VAL A 444 2.22 0.94 -1.20
CA VAL A 444 3.69 1.08 -1.24
C VAL A 444 4.42 0.00 -0.45
N SER A 445 3.69 -0.82 0.31
CA SER A 445 4.28 -1.94 1.05
C SER A 445 4.95 -2.95 0.10
N ALA A 446 5.98 -3.63 0.61
CA ALA A 446 6.70 -4.66 -0.16
C ALA A 446 5.76 -5.77 -0.66
N GLU A 447 4.79 -6.17 0.17
CA GLU A 447 3.84 -7.24 -0.15
C GLU A 447 2.81 -6.82 -1.21
N SER A 448 2.36 -5.55 -1.20
CA SER A 448 1.57 -5.01 -2.31
C SER A 448 2.36 -4.98 -3.62
N LYS A 449 3.65 -4.60 -3.58
CA LYS A 449 4.52 -4.63 -4.77
C LYS A 449 4.71 -6.05 -5.30
N ALA A 450 4.95 -7.01 -4.40
CA ALA A 450 5.10 -8.41 -4.78
C ALA A 450 3.81 -8.97 -5.41
N LEU A 451 2.62 -8.56 -4.93
CA LEU A 451 1.35 -8.92 -5.56
C LEU A 451 1.16 -8.23 -6.93
N ILE A 452 1.58 -6.97 -7.08
CA ILE A 452 1.58 -6.25 -8.37
C ILE A 452 2.48 -6.97 -9.38
N GLU A 453 3.69 -7.35 -8.98
CA GLU A 453 4.65 -8.09 -9.81
C GLU A 453 4.12 -9.48 -10.17
N GLU A 454 3.49 -10.17 -9.22
CA GLU A 454 2.84 -11.46 -9.48
C GLU A 454 1.74 -11.32 -10.52
N LEU A 455 0.83 -10.34 -10.36
CA LEU A 455 -0.24 -10.03 -11.31
C LEU A 455 0.31 -9.71 -12.71
N ALA A 456 1.34 -8.84 -12.79
CA ALA A 456 1.99 -8.51 -14.06
C ALA A 456 2.70 -9.72 -14.70
N GLY A 457 3.18 -10.66 -13.89
CA GLY A 457 3.76 -11.91 -14.36
C GLY A 457 2.73 -12.91 -14.88
N VAL A 458 1.49 -12.90 -14.36
CA VAL A 458 0.38 -13.69 -14.90
C VAL A 458 -0.19 -13.05 -16.17
N PHE A 459 -0.33 -11.73 -16.17
CA PHE A 459 -0.98 -10.95 -17.22
C PHE A 459 0.00 -9.89 -17.76
N PRO A 460 0.96 -10.29 -18.62
CA PRO A 460 1.99 -9.38 -19.10
C PRO A 460 1.38 -8.18 -19.85
N PRO A 461 1.93 -6.97 -19.67
CA PRO A 461 1.50 -5.79 -20.43
C PRO A 461 1.59 -6.05 -21.93
N LEU A 462 0.57 -5.57 -22.67
CA LEU A 462 0.71 -5.42 -24.11
C LEU A 462 1.94 -4.57 -24.38
N ALA A 463 2.77 -4.99 -25.33
CA ALA A 463 3.96 -4.24 -25.69
C ALA A 463 3.53 -2.81 -26.10
N PRO A 464 4.17 -1.75 -25.53
CA PRO A 464 3.97 -0.40 -26.01
C PRO A 464 4.13 -0.37 -27.52
N HIS A 465 3.12 0.09 -28.22
CA HIS A 465 3.30 0.58 -29.57
C HIS A 465 3.25 2.10 -29.55
N VAL A 466 4.23 2.69 -30.23
CA VAL A 466 4.32 4.14 -30.40
C VAL A 466 3.18 4.58 -31.31
N LEU A 467 2.31 5.46 -30.80
CA LEU A 467 1.20 6.01 -31.59
C LEU A 467 1.60 7.29 -32.32
N ALA A 468 2.42 8.12 -31.67
CA ALA A 468 2.84 9.39 -32.21
C ALA A 468 4.19 9.81 -31.66
N ILE A 469 4.95 10.52 -32.48
CA ILE A 469 6.18 11.19 -32.09
C ILE A 469 6.00 12.65 -32.47
N LYS A 470 6.10 13.56 -31.49
CA LYS A 470 5.99 15.00 -31.67
C LYS A 470 7.31 15.65 -31.30
N ALA A 471 7.95 16.32 -32.25
CA ALA A 471 9.08 17.19 -31.96
C ALA A 471 8.57 18.55 -31.45
N GLY A 472 9.24 19.13 -30.45
CA GLY A 472 8.93 20.45 -29.93
C GLY A 472 10.19 21.30 -29.69
N GLN A 473 10.31 22.42 -30.42
CA GLN A 473 10.75 23.75 -29.92
C GLN A 473 10.75 24.84 -31.00
N SER A 474 10.73 26.10 -30.55
CA SER A 474 10.36 27.32 -31.28
C SER A 474 11.34 27.84 -32.33
N ARG A 475 12.55 27.28 -32.50
CA ARG A 475 13.57 27.76 -33.46
C ARG A 475 14.51 26.67 -33.99
N VAL A 476 14.10 25.41 -34.00
CA VAL A 476 14.87 24.34 -34.63
C VAL A 476 14.30 24.11 -36.03
N HIS A 477 15.11 24.34 -37.06
CA HIS A 477 14.68 24.24 -38.45
C HIS A 477 14.44 22.79 -38.89
N GLU A 478 15.16 21.83 -38.29
CA GLU A 478 15.05 20.42 -38.61
C GLU A 478 15.37 19.55 -37.38
N VAL A 479 14.42 18.69 -37.00
CA VAL A 479 14.64 17.60 -36.06
C VAL A 479 14.53 16.32 -36.87
N GLU A 480 15.65 15.63 -37.05
CA GLU A 480 15.65 14.30 -37.63
C GLU A 480 15.41 13.29 -36.51
N VAL A 481 14.35 12.49 -36.67
CA VAL A 481 14.04 11.36 -35.79
C VAL A 481 14.33 10.10 -36.58
N LEU A 482 15.44 9.44 -36.29
CA LEU A 482 15.73 8.13 -36.88
C LEU A 482 15.06 7.06 -36.01
N LEU A 483 14.26 6.21 -36.65
CA LEU A 483 13.69 5.01 -36.04
C LEU A 483 14.55 3.84 -36.53
N ILE A 484 15.57 3.46 -35.75
CA ILE A 484 16.38 2.28 -36.08
C ILE A 484 15.65 1.08 -35.52
N THR A 485 15.45 0.06 -36.36
CA THR A 485 14.96 -1.22 -35.89
C THR A 485 15.95 -2.34 -36.14
N LEU A 486 16.24 -3.10 -35.10
CA LEU A 486 17.16 -4.23 -35.14
C LEU A 486 16.40 -5.46 -35.66
N GLN A 487 16.31 -5.62 -36.98
CA GLN A 487 15.97 -6.93 -37.54
C GLN A 487 17.21 -7.81 -37.67
N GLN A 488 17.11 -9.03 -37.15
CA GLN A 488 17.97 -10.14 -37.52
C GLN A 488 17.57 -10.62 -38.92
N GLU A 489 18.42 -10.27 -39.90
CA GLU A 489 18.58 -10.92 -41.21
C GLU A 489 17.31 -11.20 -42.05
N SER A 490 16.88 -10.21 -42.85
CA SER A 490 16.47 -10.46 -44.24
C SER A 490 16.60 -9.19 -45.12
N VAL A 491 16.72 -9.42 -46.43
CA VAL A 491 17.23 -8.48 -47.46
C VAL A 491 16.33 -7.23 -47.65
N PRO A 492 16.89 -6.00 -47.74
CA PRO A 492 16.08 -4.79 -47.70
C PRO A 492 15.68 -4.18 -49.05
N ASP A 493 14.51 -3.55 -49.06
CA ASP A 493 14.26 -2.37 -49.88
C ASP A 493 14.91 -1.16 -49.19
N THR A 494 15.81 -0.44 -49.85
CA THR A 494 16.38 0.81 -49.32
C THR A 494 15.68 2.02 -49.91
N ILE A 495 15.26 2.95 -49.07
CA ILE A 495 14.80 4.29 -49.44
C ILE A 495 16.00 5.24 -49.41
N LEU A 496 16.25 5.97 -50.49
CA LEU A 496 17.30 6.98 -50.52
C LEU A 496 16.78 8.28 -49.88
N HIS A 497 17.34 8.70 -48.75
CA HIS A 497 17.06 9.99 -48.12
C HIS A 497 18.36 10.79 -47.96
N ARG A 498 18.43 11.96 -48.59
CA ARG A 498 19.61 12.86 -48.57
C ARG A 498 20.95 12.20 -48.92
N GLY A 499 20.93 11.18 -49.78
CA GLY A 499 22.13 10.46 -50.22
C GLY A 499 22.56 9.32 -49.30
N ILE A 500 21.81 9.05 -48.21
CA ILE A 500 21.99 7.91 -47.34
C ILE A 500 20.90 6.88 -47.68
N HIS A 501 21.29 5.63 -47.86
CA HIS A 501 20.35 4.53 -48.04
C HIS A 501 19.80 4.11 -46.67
N ILE A 502 18.52 4.36 -46.45
CA ILE A 502 17.80 3.96 -45.23
C ILE A 502 16.97 2.72 -45.55
N GLN A 503 17.00 1.72 -44.68
CA GLN A 503 16.24 0.49 -44.86
C GLN A 503 14.73 0.75 -44.70
N ALA A 504 13.93 0.45 -45.73
CA ALA A 504 12.46 0.45 -45.64
C ALA A 504 12.02 -0.76 -44.81
N LEU A 505 11.14 -0.54 -43.84
CA LEU A 505 10.60 -1.62 -43.03
C LEU A 505 9.28 -2.12 -43.61
N ASP A 506 9.11 -3.44 -43.62
CA ASP A 506 7.79 -4.05 -43.74
C ASP A 506 7.02 -3.75 -42.43
N PRO A 507 5.84 -3.09 -42.48
CA PRO A 507 5.02 -2.83 -41.29
C PRO A 507 4.54 -4.09 -40.58
N SER A 508 4.77 -5.30 -41.11
CA SER A 508 4.29 -6.57 -40.55
C SER A 508 5.10 -7.12 -39.36
N THR A 509 6.30 -6.60 -39.08
CA THR A 509 7.20 -7.16 -38.06
C THR A 509 7.36 -6.28 -36.82
N GLU A 510 7.26 -6.89 -35.63
CA GLU A 510 7.69 -6.27 -34.38
C GLU A 510 9.18 -5.93 -34.47
N ALA A 511 9.52 -4.67 -34.23
CA ALA A 511 10.87 -4.20 -34.38
C ALA A 511 11.19 -3.21 -33.25
N GLU A 512 12.33 -3.40 -32.60
CA GLU A 512 12.79 -2.54 -31.50
C GLU A 512 13.03 -1.13 -32.02
N ILE A 513 12.53 -0.09 -31.33
CA ILE A 513 12.68 1.29 -31.76
C ILE A 513 13.81 1.95 -30.98
N VAL A 514 14.87 2.34 -31.69
CA VAL A 514 15.85 3.32 -31.18
C VAL A 514 15.46 4.69 -31.72
N LEU A 515 15.20 5.64 -30.82
CA LEU A 515 15.00 7.06 -31.16
C LEU A 515 16.36 7.74 -31.19
N GLU A 516 16.79 8.22 -32.36
CA GLU A 516 17.95 9.12 -32.48
C GLU A 516 17.48 10.54 -32.78
N ILE A 517 17.89 11.51 -31.96
CA ILE A 517 17.61 12.94 -32.20
C ILE A 517 18.89 13.61 -32.66
N VAL A 518 18.91 14.09 -33.90
CA VAL A 518 20.01 14.89 -34.44
C VAL A 518 19.56 16.35 -34.54
N CYS A 519 20.29 17.24 -33.87
CA CYS A 519 20.06 18.69 -33.94
C CYS A 519 21.16 19.36 -34.75
N HIS A 520 20.78 19.96 -35.87
CA HIS A 520 21.67 20.76 -36.71
C HIS A 520 21.50 22.25 -36.38
N PRO A 521 22.40 22.87 -35.61
CA PRO A 521 22.44 24.33 -35.54
C PRO A 521 22.88 24.87 -36.90
N GLU A 522 22.19 25.89 -37.41
CA GLU A 522 22.70 26.64 -38.55
C GLU A 522 24.08 27.24 -38.21
N ARG A 523 24.96 27.31 -39.22
CA ARG A 523 26.26 27.96 -39.10
C ARG A 523 26.07 29.43 -38.70
N GLY A 524 26.25 29.74 -37.42
CA GLY A 524 26.25 31.11 -36.89
C GLY A 524 25.21 31.42 -35.82
N HIS A 525 24.29 30.50 -35.50
CA HIS A 525 23.31 30.70 -34.44
C HIS A 525 23.70 29.94 -33.16
N THR A 526 23.97 30.68 -32.09
CA THR A 526 24.05 30.11 -30.74
C THR A 526 22.65 29.67 -30.30
N ILE A 527 22.49 28.40 -29.94
CA ILE A 527 21.26 27.89 -29.34
C ILE A 527 21.13 28.50 -27.95
N ASP A 528 20.49 29.66 -27.88
CA ASP A 528 20.32 30.39 -26.62
C ASP A 528 19.19 29.73 -25.81
N GLY A 529 19.58 28.87 -24.86
CA GLY A 529 18.72 28.31 -23.80
C GLY A 529 17.63 27.29 -24.20
N ALA A 530 17.30 27.14 -25.48
CA ALA A 530 16.25 26.23 -25.95
C ALA A 530 16.78 24.79 -26.12
N ARG A 531 16.32 23.85 -25.28
CA ARG A 531 16.62 22.41 -25.39
C ARG A 531 15.58 21.65 -26.21
N PRO A 532 15.87 21.25 -27.47
CA PRO A 532 14.91 20.51 -28.28
C PRO A 532 14.47 19.23 -27.59
N PHE A 533 13.19 18.91 -27.71
CA PHE A 533 12.64 17.70 -27.14
C PHE A 533 11.74 16.97 -28.12
N VAL A 534 11.62 15.66 -27.91
CA VAL A 534 10.66 14.80 -28.59
C VAL A 534 9.73 14.22 -27.54
N THR A 535 8.43 14.38 -27.73
CA THR A 535 7.41 13.68 -26.95
C THR A 535 6.94 12.47 -27.74
N ILE A 536 7.07 11.29 -27.16
CA ILE A 536 6.49 10.05 -27.70
C ILE A 536 5.20 9.77 -26.95
N THR A 537 4.11 9.62 -27.68
CA THR A 537 2.82 9.16 -27.14
C THR A 537 2.68 7.66 -27.42
N PHE A 538 2.49 6.87 -26.37
CA PHE A 538 2.30 5.42 -26.45
C PHE A 538 0.81 5.04 -26.54
N SER A 539 0.54 3.81 -26.95
CA SER A 539 -0.81 3.23 -27.11
C SER A 539 -1.69 3.30 -25.86
N TYR A 540 -1.05 3.22 -24.70
CA TYR A 540 -1.68 3.34 -23.40
C TYR A 540 -1.85 4.79 -22.93
N GLY A 541 -1.51 5.79 -23.76
CA GLY A 541 -1.71 7.22 -23.48
C GLY A 541 -0.60 7.87 -22.65
N ASP A 542 0.45 7.13 -22.30
CA ASP A 542 1.66 7.68 -21.68
C ASP A 542 2.37 8.59 -22.68
N GLU A 543 2.80 9.75 -22.22
CA GLU A 543 3.62 10.67 -22.99
C GLU A 543 5.00 10.77 -22.34
N ARG A 544 6.04 10.34 -23.06
CA ARG A 544 7.42 10.45 -22.59
C ARG A 544 8.14 11.52 -23.37
N ARG A 545 8.70 12.48 -22.64
CA ARG A 545 9.50 13.56 -23.19
C ARG A 545 10.98 13.21 -23.09
N PHE A 546 11.66 13.25 -24.22
CA PHE A 546 13.09 13.04 -24.38
C PHE A 546 13.72 14.37 -24.80
N GLU A 547 14.72 14.85 -24.06
CA GLU A 547 15.40 16.11 -24.37
C GLU A 547 16.79 15.83 -24.93
N ALA A 548 17.15 16.49 -26.02
CA ALA A 548 18.52 16.47 -26.52
C ALA A 548 19.40 17.32 -25.59
N VAL A 549 20.45 16.69 -25.05
CA VAL A 549 21.26 17.31 -23.99
C VAL A 549 22.25 18.33 -24.56
N GLN A 550 22.71 18.18 -25.82
CA GLN A 550 23.66 19.10 -26.47
C GLN A 550 23.50 19.11 -28.01
N PRO A 551 23.71 20.25 -28.70
CA PRO A 551 23.77 20.31 -30.16
C PRO A 551 24.90 19.46 -30.74
N ASN A 552 24.67 18.86 -31.92
CA ASN A 552 25.60 17.96 -32.62
C ASN A 552 25.98 16.66 -31.88
N LEU A 553 25.30 16.32 -30.78
CA LEU A 553 25.42 15.02 -30.13
C LEU A 553 24.19 14.18 -30.44
N SER A 554 24.41 13.01 -31.03
CA SER A 554 23.40 11.97 -31.11
C SER A 554 23.18 11.39 -29.71
N THR A 555 21.92 11.30 -29.29
CA THR A 555 21.52 10.51 -28.13
C THR A 555 20.48 9.50 -28.60
N SER A 556 20.70 8.24 -28.23
CA SER A 556 19.83 7.13 -28.59
C SER A 556 19.03 6.70 -27.37
N TRP A 557 17.72 6.56 -27.52
CA TRP A 557 16.85 5.99 -26.48
C TRP A 557 16.16 4.73 -26.99
N HIS A 558 16.19 3.67 -26.18
CA HIS A 558 15.31 2.50 -26.37
C HIS A 558 13.91 2.89 -25.91
N VAL A 559 12.96 2.94 -26.84
CA VAL A 559 11.63 3.54 -26.56
C VAL A 559 10.46 2.57 -26.67
N GLY A 560 10.59 1.43 -27.34
CA GLY A 560 9.55 0.39 -27.38
C GLY A 560 9.57 -0.43 -28.67
N THR A 561 8.43 -1.01 -29.03
CA THR A 561 8.25 -1.81 -30.26
C THR A 561 7.21 -1.17 -31.17
N LEU A 562 7.45 -1.11 -32.49
CA LEU A 562 6.44 -0.66 -33.46
C LEU A 562 5.54 -1.85 -33.84
N SER A 563 4.21 -1.65 -33.80
CA SER A 563 3.26 -2.55 -34.46
C SER A 563 2.58 -1.79 -35.61
N LYS A 564 2.63 -2.33 -36.84
CA LYS A 564 1.91 -1.89 -38.04
C LYS A 564 1.61 -0.38 -38.14
N GLY A 565 2.53 0.35 -38.76
CA GLY A 565 2.31 1.73 -39.21
C GLY A 565 3.54 2.26 -39.96
N SER A 566 3.31 2.97 -41.06
CA SER A 566 4.35 3.73 -41.76
C SER A 566 4.43 5.13 -41.15
N PHE A 567 5.57 5.49 -40.58
CA PHE A 567 5.82 6.85 -40.11
C PHE A 567 6.95 7.46 -40.93
N ILE A 568 6.64 8.51 -41.70
CA ILE A 568 7.66 9.43 -42.21
C ILE A 568 7.41 10.75 -41.49
N ILE A 569 8.30 11.09 -40.55
CA ILE A 569 8.23 12.37 -39.84
C ILE A 569 9.34 13.25 -40.41
N SER A 570 9.01 14.04 -41.43
CA SER A 570 9.83 15.17 -41.84
C SER A 570 9.17 16.47 -41.39
N GLY A 571 9.67 17.05 -40.30
CA GLY A 571 9.23 18.37 -39.85
C GLY A 571 10.04 19.45 -40.56
N LYS A 572 9.47 20.10 -41.58
CA LYS A 572 9.95 21.40 -42.07
C LYS A 572 9.16 22.48 -41.34
N SER A 573 9.81 23.37 -40.59
CA SER A 573 9.15 24.60 -40.18
C SER A 573 8.93 25.46 -41.44
N VAL A 574 7.67 25.87 -41.65
CA VAL A 574 7.36 26.96 -42.57
C VAL A 574 7.44 28.22 -41.72
N GLU A 575 8.37 29.12 -42.05
CA GLU A 575 8.41 30.44 -41.43
C GLU A 575 7.04 31.10 -41.60
N SER A 576 6.41 31.49 -40.50
CA SER A 576 5.36 32.50 -40.56
C SER A 576 6.05 33.80 -40.96
N VAL A 577 5.94 34.18 -42.23
CA VAL A 577 6.26 35.52 -42.68
C VAL A 577 5.32 36.47 -41.93
N GLY A 578 5.92 37.41 -41.19
CA GLY A 578 5.22 38.33 -40.28
C GLY A 578 4.26 39.29 -40.95
#